data_AF-A0A4S4E8K7-F1
#
_entry.id   AF-A0A4S4E8K7-F1
#
_cell.length_a   1.000
_cell.length_b   1.000
_cell.length_c   1.000
_cell.angle_alpha   90.00
_cell.angle_beta   90.00
_cell.angle_gamma   90.00
#
_symmetry.space_group_name_H-M   'P 1'
#
loop_
_entity.id
_entity.type
_entity.pdbx_description
1 polymer ?
#
loop_
_entity_poly.entity_id
_entity_poly.type
_entity_poly.pdbx_seq_one_letter_code
_entity_poly.pdbx_strand_id
1 'polypeptide(L)'
;MESSGEMVAFPLLTTPIESNYRACTIPYRFPSDNPKNPTPTELAWIDLFLNSIPSFRKRAESDETVPDAHIKAEKFAQRYTEILEDFKKDPESHGGPPDCILLCRIRDQILREVGFRDIFKKVKDEENTKAISLFEDVVRLNDAIEDGAKRVENLVRGIFAGNIFDLGSAQVSYALSWKSLLEVNEGYQVLGLVDLDKYGVLSPRSNGGLGGLSQGFLCQFHVAFGLS
;
A
#
# COMPACT_ATOMS: atom_id res chain seq x y z
N MET A 1 7.82 -18.54 -5.81
CA MET A 1 8.56 -19.61 -5.12
C MET A 1 8.95 -18.97 -3.81
N GLU A 2 8.16 -19.15 -2.74
CA GLU A 2 8.57 -18.67 -1.41
C GLU A 2 9.89 -19.40 -1.10
N SER A 3 10.95 -18.63 -0.90
CA SER A 3 12.27 -19.16 -0.56
C SER A 3 12.14 -19.92 0.76
N SER A 4 12.41 -21.22 0.76
CA SER A 4 12.48 -22.07 1.96
C SER A 4 13.70 -21.77 2.85
N GLY A 5 14.29 -20.58 2.70
CA GLY A 5 15.45 -20.14 3.46
C GLY A 5 15.05 -19.79 4.89
N GLU A 6 15.89 -20.18 5.84
CA GLU A 6 15.76 -19.76 7.22
C GLU A 6 15.84 -18.23 7.32
N MET A 7 14.89 -17.61 8.02
CA MET A 7 14.90 -16.17 8.23
C MET A 7 16.00 -15.80 9.23
N VAL A 8 16.91 -14.94 8.80
CA VAL A 8 17.98 -14.37 9.65
C VAL A 8 17.74 -12.87 9.86
N ALA A 9 18.28 -12.34 10.97
CA ALA A 9 18.19 -10.92 11.26
C ALA A 9 18.90 -10.05 10.21
N PHE A 10 18.36 -8.86 9.95
CA PHE A 10 19.00 -7.89 9.06
C PHE A 10 20.33 -7.39 9.68
N PRO A 11 21.49 -7.49 8.99
CA PRO A 11 22.80 -7.27 9.59
C PRO A 11 23.07 -5.86 10.15
N LEU A 12 22.32 -4.85 9.69
CA LEU A 12 22.47 -3.47 10.16
C LEU A 12 21.59 -3.15 11.38
N LEU A 13 20.82 -4.11 11.90
CA LEU A 13 20.07 -3.92 13.14
C LEU A 13 21.01 -3.93 14.35
N THR A 14 20.83 -2.94 15.22
CA THR A 14 21.58 -2.87 16.48
C THR A 14 21.25 -4.05 17.38
N THR A 15 22.27 -4.78 17.80
CA THR A 15 22.16 -5.91 18.74
C THR A 15 22.23 -5.44 20.20
N PRO A 16 21.50 -6.09 21.15
CA PRO A 16 20.56 -7.19 20.93
C PRO A 16 19.24 -6.71 20.33
N ILE A 17 18.72 -7.45 19.35
CA ILE A 17 17.56 -7.04 18.54
C ILE A 17 16.30 -7.04 19.40
N GLU A 18 16.18 -7.99 20.31
CA GLU A 18 15.04 -8.25 21.18
C GLU A 18 14.69 -7.04 22.06
N SER A 19 15.66 -6.20 22.38
CA SER A 19 15.45 -4.99 23.18
C SER A 19 15.50 -3.68 22.39
N ASN A 20 16.02 -3.69 21.16
CA ASN A 20 16.30 -2.46 20.40
C ASN A 20 15.47 -2.32 19.12
N TYR A 21 14.85 -3.39 18.63
CA TYR A 21 14.09 -3.37 17.40
C TYR A 21 12.64 -3.78 17.61
N ARG A 22 11.74 -2.93 17.11
CA ARG A 22 10.32 -3.23 16.97
C ARG A 22 9.88 -2.81 15.57
N ALA A 23 9.39 -3.76 14.79
CA ALA A 23 8.96 -3.51 13.41
C ALA A 23 7.72 -2.59 13.34
N CYS A 24 6.74 -2.81 14.21
CA CYS A 24 5.53 -1.99 14.28
C CYS A 24 5.83 -0.62 14.92
N THR A 25 5.88 0.43 14.09
CA THR A 25 6.16 1.81 14.51
C THR A 25 5.13 2.36 15.50
N ILE A 26 3.85 2.06 15.28
CA ILE A 26 2.75 2.60 16.07
C ILE A 26 2.36 1.56 17.14
N PRO A 27 2.54 1.85 18.44
CA PRO A 27 2.05 0.98 19.49
C PRO A 27 0.53 1.02 19.53
N TYR A 28 -0.12 -0.13 19.38
CA TYR A 28 -1.58 -0.20 19.57
C TYR A 28 -1.93 -0.34 21.05
N ARG A 29 -1.01 -0.88 21.83
CA ARG A 29 -1.17 -1.20 23.25
C ARG A 29 0.11 -0.97 24.02
N PHE A 30 -0.04 -0.61 25.29
CA PHE A 30 1.00 -0.56 26.31
C PHE A 30 0.77 -1.62 27.40
N PRO A 31 1.82 -2.03 28.14
CA PRO A 31 1.69 -3.03 29.22
C PRO A 31 0.73 -2.62 30.35
N SER A 32 0.43 -1.33 30.49
CA SER A 32 -0.53 -0.80 31.48
C SER A 32 -2.00 -0.94 31.07
N ASP A 33 -2.28 -1.23 29.80
CA ASP A 33 -3.65 -1.31 29.29
C ASP A 33 -4.34 -2.60 29.76
N ASN A 34 -5.66 -2.56 29.95
CA ASN A 34 -6.42 -3.75 30.33
C ASN A 34 -6.40 -4.77 29.17
N PRO A 35 -5.85 -5.98 29.36
CA PRO A 35 -5.71 -6.97 28.29
C PRO A 35 -7.05 -7.50 27.76
N LYS A 36 -8.13 -7.40 28.55
CA LYS A 36 -9.44 -7.91 28.18
C LYS A 36 -10.27 -6.97 27.31
N ASN A 37 -9.85 -5.71 27.19
CA ASN A 37 -10.59 -4.69 26.46
C ASN A 37 -9.72 -4.14 25.33
N PRO A 38 -10.25 -3.95 24.11
CA PRO A 38 -9.49 -3.33 23.04
C PRO A 38 -9.18 -1.86 23.37
N THR A 39 -7.99 -1.40 22.99
CA THR A 39 -7.62 0.01 23.11
C THR A 39 -8.27 0.83 21.99
N PRO A 40 -8.39 2.17 22.15
CA PRO A 40 -8.85 3.03 21.06
C PRO A 40 -8.00 2.92 19.79
N THR A 41 -6.69 2.69 19.94
CA THR A 41 -5.79 2.52 18.80
C THR A 41 -6.02 1.17 18.09
N GLU A 42 -6.17 0.07 18.84
CA GLU A 42 -6.55 -1.22 18.26
C GLU A 42 -7.86 -1.11 17.47
N LEU A 43 -8.88 -0.49 18.05
CA LEU A 43 -10.17 -0.26 17.37
C LEU A 43 -10.02 0.55 16.09
N ALA A 44 -9.29 1.67 16.12
CA ALA A 44 -9.08 2.51 14.94
C ALA A 44 -8.37 1.75 13.81
N TRP A 45 -7.39 0.92 14.13
CA TRP A 45 -6.70 0.09 13.15
C TRP A 45 -7.57 -1.07 12.66
N ILE A 46 -8.30 -1.75 13.52
CA ILE A 46 -9.24 -2.79 13.11
C ILE A 46 -10.28 -2.20 12.15
N ASP A 47 -10.85 -1.03 12.45
CA ASP A 47 -11.81 -0.33 11.60
C ASP A 47 -11.18 0.08 10.26
N LEU A 48 -9.91 0.49 10.26
CA LEU A 48 -9.16 0.73 9.03
C LEU A 48 -9.15 -0.55 8.18
N PHE A 49 -8.72 -1.69 8.72
CA PHE A 49 -8.67 -2.96 8.00
C PHE A 49 -10.06 -3.45 7.54
N LEU A 50 -11.12 -3.26 8.33
CA LEU A 50 -12.51 -3.55 7.93
C LEU A 50 -12.91 -2.74 6.71
N ASN A 51 -12.58 -1.44 6.68
CA ASN A 51 -12.86 -0.56 5.54
C ASN A 51 -12.10 -0.95 4.26
N SER A 52 -11.03 -1.76 4.38
CA SER A 52 -10.29 -2.28 3.23
C SER A 52 -10.98 -3.48 2.55
N ILE A 53 -11.83 -4.22 3.26
CA ILE A 53 -12.41 -5.48 2.78
C ILE A 53 -13.10 -5.34 1.42
N PRO A 54 -13.94 -4.32 1.17
CA PRO A 54 -14.62 -4.19 -0.12
C PRO A 54 -13.67 -4.05 -1.31
N SER A 55 -12.54 -3.36 -1.16
CA SER A 55 -11.57 -3.18 -2.24
C SER A 55 -10.80 -4.48 -2.53
N PHE A 56 -10.37 -5.18 -1.49
CA PHE A 56 -9.73 -6.50 -1.60
C PHE A 56 -10.68 -7.53 -2.21
N ARG A 57 -11.94 -7.55 -1.75
CA ARG A 57 -12.99 -8.40 -2.32
C ARG A 57 -13.17 -8.12 -3.81
N LYS A 58 -13.45 -6.87 -4.19
CA LYS A 58 -13.64 -6.50 -5.61
C LYS A 58 -12.44 -6.88 -6.48
N ARG A 59 -11.24 -6.73 -5.94
CA ARG A 59 -10.00 -7.13 -6.61
C ARG A 59 -9.94 -8.64 -6.81
N ALA A 60 -10.18 -9.41 -5.74
CA ALA A 60 -10.21 -10.86 -5.78
C ALA A 60 -11.30 -11.40 -6.73
N GLU A 61 -12.49 -10.78 -6.75
CA GLU A 61 -13.58 -11.12 -7.68
C GLU A 61 -13.18 -10.96 -9.16
N SER A 62 -12.28 -10.02 -9.46
CA SER A 62 -11.80 -9.75 -10.82
C SER A 62 -10.63 -10.65 -11.26
N ASP A 63 -10.17 -11.55 -10.40
CA ASP A 63 -9.10 -12.49 -10.72
C ASP A 63 -9.63 -13.65 -11.58
N GLU A 64 -9.52 -13.49 -12.89
CA GLU A 64 -9.92 -14.48 -13.91
C GLU A 64 -9.10 -15.79 -13.83
N THR A 65 -7.99 -15.82 -13.10
CA THR A 65 -7.16 -17.04 -12.95
C THR A 65 -7.71 -18.01 -11.92
N VAL A 66 -8.66 -17.58 -11.08
CA VAL A 66 -9.24 -18.37 -9.99
C VAL A 66 -10.66 -18.81 -10.37
N PRO A 67 -10.95 -20.11 -10.47
CA PRO A 67 -12.31 -20.61 -10.66
C PRO A 67 -13.20 -20.19 -9.50
N ASP A 68 -14.43 -19.78 -9.81
CA ASP A 68 -15.42 -19.29 -8.84
C ASP A 68 -14.90 -18.13 -7.97
N ALA A 69 -14.09 -17.23 -8.56
CA ALA A 69 -13.50 -16.08 -7.87
C ALA A 69 -14.50 -15.28 -7.04
N HIS A 70 -15.71 -15.05 -7.57
CA HIS A 70 -16.77 -14.33 -6.85
C HIS A 70 -17.19 -15.00 -5.53
N ILE A 71 -17.37 -16.32 -5.51
CA ILE A 71 -17.73 -17.08 -4.30
C ILE A 71 -16.56 -17.06 -3.31
N LYS A 72 -15.33 -17.25 -3.80
CA LYS A 72 -14.13 -17.26 -2.95
C LYS A 72 -13.83 -15.89 -2.34
N ALA A 73 -14.06 -14.82 -3.09
CA ALA A 73 -13.89 -13.45 -2.61
C ALA A 73 -14.93 -13.08 -1.55
N GLU A 74 -16.19 -13.52 -1.69
CA GLU A 74 -17.21 -13.41 -0.64
C GLU A 74 -16.76 -14.17 0.61
N LYS A 75 -16.28 -15.41 0.45
CA LYS A 75 -15.76 -16.21 1.58
C LYS A 75 -14.58 -15.55 2.28
N PHE A 76 -13.68 -14.89 1.53
CA PHE A 76 -12.62 -14.07 2.11
C PHE A 76 -13.19 -12.92 2.95
N ALA A 77 -14.11 -12.14 2.36
CA ALA A 77 -14.69 -10.97 3.02
C ALA A 77 -15.40 -11.36 4.31
N GLN A 78 -16.19 -12.43 4.29
CA GLN A 78 -16.87 -12.96 5.46
C GLN A 78 -15.86 -13.38 6.55
N ARG A 79 -14.93 -14.29 6.23
CA ARG A 79 -13.98 -14.82 7.23
C ARG A 79 -13.10 -13.73 7.85
N TYR A 80 -12.64 -12.79 7.03
CA TYR A 80 -11.79 -11.72 7.53
C TYR A 80 -12.58 -10.72 8.39
N THR A 81 -13.82 -10.41 8.03
CA THR A 81 -14.72 -9.59 8.86
C THR A 81 -14.96 -10.24 10.22
N GLU A 82 -15.27 -11.54 10.25
CA GLU A 82 -15.50 -12.29 11.49
C GLU A 82 -14.29 -12.19 12.44
N ILE A 83 -13.07 -12.41 11.93
CA ILE A 83 -11.84 -12.32 12.72
C ILE A 83 -11.60 -10.89 13.24
N LEU A 84 -11.79 -9.86 12.40
CA LEU A 84 -11.63 -8.47 12.82
C LEU A 84 -12.64 -8.06 13.89
N GLU A 85 -13.89 -8.53 13.80
CA GLU A 85 -14.92 -8.30 14.81
C GLU A 85 -14.66 -9.10 16.10
N ASP A 86 -14.00 -10.25 16.03
CA ASP A 86 -13.57 -10.99 17.22
C ASP A 86 -12.46 -10.25 17.98
N PHE A 87 -11.51 -9.62 17.29
CA PHE A 87 -10.50 -8.77 17.94
C PHE A 87 -11.12 -7.58 18.71
N LYS A 88 -12.27 -7.06 18.27
CA LYS A 88 -13.00 -6.01 19.00
C LYS A 88 -13.63 -6.51 20.29
N LYS A 89 -13.91 -7.82 20.39
CA LYS A 89 -14.52 -8.44 21.58
C LYS A 89 -13.45 -8.97 22.54
N ASP A 90 -12.40 -9.57 21.98
CA ASP A 90 -11.30 -10.19 22.69
C ASP A 90 -9.98 -9.94 21.95
N PRO A 91 -9.15 -8.97 22.41
CA PRO A 91 -7.87 -8.66 21.78
C PRO A 91 -6.91 -9.87 21.71
N GLU A 92 -7.01 -10.83 22.64
CA GLU A 92 -6.13 -12.01 22.69
C GLU A 92 -6.57 -13.12 21.72
N SER A 93 -7.72 -12.96 21.06
CA SER A 93 -8.20 -13.90 20.04
C SER A 93 -7.25 -13.96 18.84
N HIS A 94 -7.32 -15.04 18.06
CA HIS A 94 -6.59 -15.19 16.78
C HIS A 94 -5.07 -14.87 16.83
N GLY A 95 -4.45 -15.04 18.01
CA GLY A 95 -3.02 -14.81 18.23
C GLY A 95 -2.65 -13.34 18.53
N GLY A 96 -3.60 -12.53 19.01
CA GLY A 96 -3.38 -11.15 19.41
C GLY A 96 -2.67 -10.99 20.77
N PRO A 97 -2.57 -9.75 21.29
CA PRO A 97 -3.16 -8.49 20.79
C PRO A 97 -2.75 -8.10 19.37
N PRO A 98 -3.64 -7.47 18.57
CA PRO A 98 -3.35 -7.19 17.18
C PRO A 98 -2.26 -6.12 17.04
N ASP A 99 -1.43 -6.30 16.01
CA ASP A 99 -0.59 -5.26 15.44
C ASP A 99 -0.75 -5.25 13.91
N CYS A 100 -0.13 -4.27 13.23
CA CYS A 100 -0.27 -4.15 11.78
C CYS A 100 0.20 -5.40 11.03
N ILE A 101 1.28 -6.04 11.51
CA ILE A 101 1.85 -7.24 10.90
C ILE A 101 0.87 -8.40 11.01
N LEU A 102 0.28 -8.62 12.19
CA LEU A 102 -0.71 -9.68 12.40
C LEU A 102 -1.94 -9.48 11.53
N LEU A 103 -2.49 -8.26 11.49
CA LEU A 103 -3.68 -7.94 10.71
C LEU A 103 -3.45 -8.16 9.20
N CYS A 104 -2.28 -7.76 8.68
CA CYS A 104 -1.87 -8.05 7.30
C CYS A 104 -1.69 -9.56 7.06
N ARG A 105 -0.99 -10.26 7.96
CA ARG A 105 -0.71 -11.71 7.84
C ARG A 105 -2.01 -12.51 7.75
N ILE A 106 -2.97 -12.23 8.62
CA ILE A 106 -4.28 -12.90 8.63
C ILE A 106 -5.01 -12.68 7.31
N ARG A 107 -5.06 -11.44 6.80
CA ARG A 107 -5.67 -11.12 5.51
C ARG A 107 -5.09 -11.98 4.38
N ASP A 108 -3.77 -12.01 4.28
CA ASP A 108 -3.06 -12.68 3.20
C ASP A 108 -3.12 -14.20 3.34
N GLN A 109 -3.18 -14.71 4.58
CA GLN A 109 -3.44 -16.12 4.86
C GLN A 109 -4.84 -16.54 4.40
N ILE A 110 -5.89 -15.78 4.73
CA ILE A 110 -7.26 -16.11 4.31
C ILE A 110 -7.38 -16.08 2.79
N LEU A 111 -6.79 -15.09 2.11
CA LEU A 111 -6.76 -15.02 0.65
C LEU A 111 -6.14 -16.29 0.04
N ARG A 112 -4.99 -16.74 0.57
CA ARG A 112 -4.33 -17.97 0.15
C ARG A 112 -5.16 -19.22 0.42
N GLU A 113 -5.77 -19.32 1.60
CA GLU A 113 -6.61 -20.46 1.97
C GLU A 113 -7.87 -20.60 1.11
N VAL A 114 -8.47 -19.48 0.67
CA VAL A 114 -9.62 -19.54 -0.26
C VAL A 114 -9.21 -19.72 -1.72
N GLY A 115 -7.90 -19.65 -2.02
CA GLY A 115 -7.32 -20.02 -3.31
C GLY A 115 -6.71 -18.88 -4.13
N PHE A 116 -6.63 -17.66 -3.59
CA PHE A 116 -5.95 -16.54 -4.25
C PHE A 116 -4.46 -16.53 -3.91
N ARG A 117 -3.60 -16.48 -4.93
CA ARG A 117 -2.14 -16.37 -4.72
C ARG A 117 -1.65 -14.93 -4.69
N ASP A 118 -2.04 -14.13 -5.69
CA ASP A 118 -1.73 -12.70 -5.77
C ASP A 118 -2.84 -11.99 -6.56
N ILE A 119 -3.79 -11.40 -5.83
CA ILE A 119 -4.93 -10.69 -6.42
C ILE A 119 -4.51 -9.38 -7.13
N PHE A 120 -3.27 -8.92 -6.95
CA PHE A 120 -2.75 -7.68 -7.54
C PHE A 120 -1.88 -7.92 -8.77
N LYS A 121 -1.55 -9.18 -9.10
CA LYS A 121 -0.61 -9.54 -10.17
C LYS A 121 -0.90 -8.85 -11.50
N LYS A 122 -2.16 -8.89 -11.96
CA LYS A 122 -2.58 -8.30 -13.24
C LYS A 122 -2.31 -6.80 -13.30
N VAL A 123 -2.64 -6.07 -12.24
CA VAL A 123 -2.41 -4.61 -12.22
C VAL A 123 -0.95 -4.25 -12.02
N LYS A 124 -0.22 -5.00 -11.20
CA LYS A 124 1.25 -4.86 -11.11
C LYS A 124 1.90 -5.04 -12.48
N ASP A 125 1.46 -6.01 -13.28
CA ASP A 125 2.02 -6.22 -14.63
C ASP A 125 1.71 -5.07 -15.59
N GLU A 126 0.48 -4.56 -15.56
CA GLU A 126 0.06 -3.41 -16.37
C GLU A 126 0.83 -2.13 -15.97
N GLU A 127 0.98 -1.87 -14.68
CA GLU A 127 1.72 -0.72 -14.14
C GLU A 127 3.22 -0.83 -14.41
N ASN A 128 3.82 -2.01 -14.21
CA ASN A 128 5.23 -2.26 -14.53
C ASN A 128 5.51 -2.08 -16.02
N THR A 129 4.62 -2.56 -16.89
CA THR A 129 4.78 -2.40 -18.34
C THR A 129 4.76 -0.92 -18.74
N LYS A 130 3.84 -0.13 -18.15
CA LYS A 130 3.78 1.32 -18.37
C LYS A 130 5.01 2.03 -17.81
N ALA A 131 5.44 1.69 -16.61
CA ALA A 131 6.62 2.29 -15.97
C ALA A 131 7.89 2.04 -16.80
N ILE A 132 8.09 0.80 -17.30
CA ILE A 132 9.20 0.46 -18.18
C ILE A 132 9.18 1.30 -19.46
N SER A 133 7.99 1.53 -20.05
CA SER A 133 7.89 2.33 -21.29
C SER A 133 8.30 3.80 -21.10
N LEU A 134 8.17 4.34 -19.88
CA LEU A 134 8.51 5.72 -19.54
C LEU A 134 9.93 5.87 -18.96
N PHE A 135 10.58 4.75 -18.60
CA PHE A 135 11.82 4.75 -17.83
C PHE A 135 12.95 5.49 -18.56
N GLU A 136 13.13 5.25 -19.86
CA GLU A 136 14.20 5.88 -20.65
C GLU A 136 14.08 7.42 -20.66
N ASP A 137 12.86 7.94 -20.85
CA ASP A 137 12.62 9.39 -20.88
C ASP A 137 12.82 10.02 -19.50
N VAL A 138 12.37 9.34 -18.43
CA VAL A 138 12.59 9.80 -17.05
C VAL A 138 14.08 9.87 -16.72
N VAL A 139 14.87 8.87 -17.13
CA VAL A 139 16.33 8.88 -16.94
C VAL A 139 16.98 10.02 -17.71
N ARG A 140 16.64 10.20 -18.99
CA ARG A 140 17.18 11.29 -19.82
C ARG A 140 16.90 12.68 -19.24
N LEU A 141 15.69 12.91 -18.72
CA LEU A 141 15.34 14.17 -18.08
C LEU A 141 16.19 14.45 -16.84
N ASN A 142 16.49 13.42 -16.05
CA ASN A 142 17.36 13.57 -14.87
C ASN A 142 18.83 13.77 -15.26
N ASP A 143 19.32 13.04 -16.27
CA ASP A 143 20.71 13.17 -16.74
C ASP A 143 21.00 14.55 -17.34
N ALA A 144 19.99 15.19 -17.94
CA ALA A 144 20.10 16.56 -18.48
C ALA A 144 20.30 17.64 -17.40
N ILE A 145 20.04 17.33 -16.12
CA ILE A 145 20.26 18.27 -15.02
C ILE A 145 21.75 18.28 -14.68
N GLU A 146 22.50 19.30 -15.10
CA GLU A 146 23.95 19.38 -14.87
C GLU A 146 24.33 19.50 -13.38
N ASP A 147 23.54 20.26 -12.61
CA ASP A 147 23.78 20.45 -11.18
C ASP A 147 23.42 19.20 -10.38
N GLY A 148 24.42 18.61 -9.71
CA GLY A 148 24.25 17.35 -8.99
C GLY A 148 23.24 17.42 -7.84
N ALA A 149 23.16 18.55 -7.13
CA ALA A 149 22.22 18.71 -6.02
C ALA A 149 20.78 18.77 -6.51
N LYS A 150 20.51 19.55 -7.57
CA LYS A 150 19.21 19.62 -8.24
C LYS A 150 18.80 18.29 -8.87
N ARG A 151 19.75 17.53 -9.40
CA ARG A 151 19.49 16.18 -9.93
C ARG A 151 19.00 15.25 -8.83
N VAL A 152 19.68 15.22 -7.68
CA VAL A 152 19.26 14.42 -6.52
C VAL A 152 17.89 14.86 -6.02
N GLU A 153 17.63 16.17 -5.93
CA GLU A 153 16.32 16.69 -5.54
C GLU A 153 15.22 16.19 -6.49
N ASN A 154 15.46 16.25 -7.81
CA ASN A 154 14.49 15.79 -8.81
C ASN A 154 14.25 14.27 -8.71
N LEU A 155 15.29 13.48 -8.46
CA LEU A 155 15.16 12.04 -8.22
C LEU A 155 14.34 11.75 -6.96
N VAL A 156 14.58 12.46 -5.86
CA VAL A 156 13.82 12.31 -4.61
C VAL A 156 12.34 12.66 -4.82
N ARG A 157 12.05 13.74 -5.55
CA ARG A 157 10.68 14.09 -5.95
C ARG A 157 10.07 12.99 -6.81
N GLY A 158 10.83 12.42 -7.74
CA GLY A 158 10.43 11.27 -8.55
C GLY A 158 10.09 10.04 -7.72
N ILE A 159 10.86 9.73 -6.67
CA ILE A 159 10.58 8.62 -5.74
C ILE A 159 9.24 8.83 -5.04
N PHE A 160 8.98 10.03 -4.50
CA PHE A 160 7.70 10.33 -3.86
C PHE A 160 6.53 10.31 -4.84
N ALA A 161 6.71 10.84 -6.06
CA ALA A 161 5.69 10.83 -7.09
C ALA A 161 5.35 9.41 -7.55
N GLY A 162 6.37 8.57 -7.79
CA GLY A 162 6.19 7.16 -8.14
C GLY A 162 5.45 6.39 -7.05
N ASN A 163 5.79 6.62 -5.79
CA ASN A 163 5.09 6.00 -4.66
C ASN A 163 3.61 6.40 -4.61
N ILE A 164 3.24 7.64 -4.94
CA ILE A 164 1.82 8.07 -4.97
C ILE A 164 1.09 7.50 -6.18
N PHE A 165 1.74 7.43 -7.34
CA PHE A 165 1.17 6.88 -8.57
C PHE A 165 0.84 5.38 -8.44
N ASP A 166 1.71 4.62 -7.79
CA ASP A 166 1.51 3.19 -7.45
C ASP A 166 0.28 2.95 -6.55
N LEU A 167 -0.18 3.97 -5.80
CA LEU A 167 -1.36 3.85 -4.92
C LEU A 167 -2.70 3.81 -5.66
N GLY A 168 -2.71 3.84 -7.00
CA GLY A 168 -3.93 3.71 -7.80
C GLY A 168 -4.95 4.84 -7.60
N SER A 169 -4.53 6.00 -7.07
CA SER A 169 -5.43 7.10 -6.80
C SER A 169 -5.80 7.86 -8.08
N ALA A 170 -6.86 7.42 -8.74
CA ALA A 170 -7.52 8.19 -9.81
C ALA A 170 -8.02 9.58 -9.35
N GLN A 171 -8.04 9.86 -8.04
CA GLN A 171 -8.38 11.17 -7.48
C GLN A 171 -7.19 12.09 -7.23
N VAL A 172 -5.95 11.58 -7.18
CA VAL A 172 -4.77 12.45 -7.03
C VAL A 172 -4.37 13.08 -8.37
N SER A 173 -4.88 12.59 -9.49
CA SER A 173 -4.85 13.31 -10.76
C SER A 173 -5.66 14.62 -10.73
N TYR A 174 -6.64 14.78 -9.82
CA TYR A 174 -7.39 16.04 -9.67
C TYR A 174 -6.80 16.98 -8.62
N ALA A 175 -6.22 16.46 -7.52
CA ALA A 175 -5.59 17.28 -6.49
C ALA A 175 -4.16 17.72 -6.84
N LEU A 176 -3.47 16.96 -7.70
CA LEU A 176 -2.19 17.33 -8.29
C LEU A 176 -2.38 17.57 -9.79
N SER A 177 -3.18 18.58 -10.14
CA SER A 177 -2.78 19.35 -11.31
C SER A 177 -1.37 19.86 -10.97
N TRP A 178 -0.35 19.42 -11.72
CA TRP A 178 1.08 19.73 -11.52
C TRP A 178 1.42 21.25 -11.58
N LYS A 179 0.41 22.11 -11.53
CA LYS A 179 0.46 23.56 -11.56
C LYS A 179 0.77 24.18 -10.19
N SER A 180 0.27 23.60 -9.09
CA SER A 180 0.28 24.29 -7.78
C SER A 180 1.51 24.04 -6.90
N LEU A 181 2.32 23.03 -7.18
CA LEU A 181 3.62 22.84 -6.49
C LEU A 181 4.77 23.66 -7.11
N LEU A 182 4.51 24.37 -8.21
CA LEU A 182 5.49 25.20 -8.93
C LEU A 182 5.28 26.71 -8.71
N GLU A 183 4.26 27.14 -7.97
CA GLU A 183 4.00 28.57 -7.71
C GLU A 183 4.80 29.17 -6.53
N VAL A 184 5.76 28.43 -5.95
CA VAL A 184 6.71 28.98 -4.97
C VAL A 184 8.10 29.09 -5.58
N ASN A 185 8.23 29.95 -6.59
CA ASN A 185 9.35 30.89 -6.79
C ASN A 185 9.24 31.49 -8.19
N GLU A 186 8.86 32.77 -8.24
CA GLU A 186 9.07 33.59 -9.42
C GLU A 186 10.56 33.54 -9.80
N GLY A 187 10.89 33.02 -11.00
CA GLY A 187 12.21 33.26 -11.59
C GLY A 187 12.87 32.16 -12.41
N TYR A 188 12.28 30.97 -12.60
CA TYR A 188 12.89 29.94 -13.47
C TYR A 188 11.89 29.40 -14.50
N GLN A 189 12.26 29.49 -15.78
CA GLN A 189 11.49 28.89 -16.86
C GLN A 189 11.44 27.38 -16.69
N VAL A 190 10.22 26.87 -16.54
CA VAL A 190 9.89 25.44 -16.46
C VAL A 190 10.11 24.80 -17.83
N LEU A 191 11.24 24.14 -18.01
CA LEU A 191 11.50 23.27 -19.15
C LEU A 191 10.75 21.94 -18.94
N GLY A 192 9.68 21.75 -19.70
CA GLY A 192 9.18 20.43 -20.09
C GLY A 192 8.42 19.64 -19.03
N LEU A 193 7.15 19.99 -18.81
CA LEU A 193 6.18 19.04 -18.26
C LEU A 193 6.00 17.88 -19.26
N VAL A 194 6.20 16.65 -18.80
CA VAL A 194 5.73 15.45 -19.50
C VAL A 194 4.20 15.50 -19.47
N ASP A 195 3.61 15.81 -20.61
CA ASP A 195 2.17 15.85 -20.80
C ASP A 195 1.62 14.41 -20.82
N LEU A 196 1.22 13.91 -19.65
CA LEU A 196 0.68 12.56 -19.47
C LEU A 196 -0.70 12.36 -20.12
N ASP A 197 -1.40 13.45 -20.48
CA ASP A 197 -2.65 13.37 -21.25
C ASP A 197 -2.40 12.88 -22.67
N LYS A 198 -1.22 13.18 -23.23
CA LYS A 198 -0.80 12.73 -24.56
C LYS A 198 -0.61 11.22 -24.67
N TYR A 199 -0.43 10.54 -23.52
CA TYR A 199 -0.22 9.10 -23.43
C TYR A 199 -1.48 8.32 -23.00
N GLY A 200 -2.65 8.95 -22.94
CA GLY A 200 -3.93 8.27 -22.68
C GLY A 200 -4.06 7.66 -21.28
N VAL A 201 -3.32 8.17 -20.30
CA VAL A 201 -3.27 7.62 -18.92
C VAL A 201 -4.51 7.99 -18.09
N LEU A 202 -5.24 9.05 -18.48
CA LEU A 202 -6.46 9.49 -17.79
C LEU A 202 -7.72 9.14 -18.60
N SER A 203 -8.27 7.93 -18.39
CA SER A 203 -9.67 7.64 -18.73
C SER A 203 -10.53 7.77 -17.46
N PRO A 204 -11.61 8.57 -17.45
CA PRO A 204 -12.45 8.74 -16.27
C PRO A 204 -13.26 7.46 -16.02
N ARG A 205 -12.96 6.71 -14.95
CA ARG A 205 -13.87 5.70 -14.40
C ARG A 205 -14.62 6.29 -13.21
N SER A 206 -15.84 6.72 -13.49
CA SER A 206 -17.02 6.85 -12.61
C SER A 206 -16.81 6.88 -11.09
N ASN A 207 -17.13 8.05 -10.50
CA ASN A 207 -17.72 8.30 -9.18
C ASN A 207 -17.48 7.25 -8.06
N GLY A 208 -16.62 7.60 -7.10
CA GLY A 208 -16.62 7.03 -5.76
C GLY A 208 -16.19 8.09 -4.75
N GLY A 209 -17.08 8.45 -3.80
CA GLY A 209 -16.90 9.56 -2.87
C GLY A 209 -15.80 9.37 -1.82
N LEU A 210 -15.78 10.31 -0.85
CA LEU A 210 -14.84 10.59 0.26
C LEU A 210 -14.20 9.41 1.05
N GLY A 211 -14.52 8.16 0.76
CA GLY A 211 -13.88 6.97 1.35
C GLY A 211 -12.49 6.63 0.79
N GLY A 212 -11.97 7.36 -0.20
CA GLY A 212 -10.70 7.04 -0.88
C GLY A 212 -9.42 7.35 -0.08
N LEU A 213 -9.47 8.26 0.91
CA LEU A 213 -8.29 8.67 1.67
C LEU A 213 -7.81 7.60 2.67
N SER A 214 -8.73 6.80 3.24
CA SER A 214 -8.34 5.65 4.08
C SER A 214 -7.91 4.44 3.24
N GLN A 215 -8.40 4.33 2.00
CA GLN A 215 -8.10 3.23 1.06
C GLN A 215 -6.63 3.24 0.60
N GLY A 216 -6.03 4.41 0.38
CA GLY A 216 -4.62 4.54 0.03
C GLY A 216 -3.68 4.05 1.14
N PHE A 217 -4.04 4.25 2.40
CA PHE A 217 -3.20 3.96 3.57
C PHE A 217 -2.98 2.46 3.83
N LEU A 218 -3.88 1.57 3.39
CA LEU A 218 -3.75 0.12 3.58
C LEU A 218 -2.98 -0.57 2.46
N CYS A 219 -3.06 -0.06 1.23
CA CYS A 219 -2.20 -0.53 0.14
C CYS A 219 -0.73 -0.19 0.43
N GLN A 220 -0.50 0.97 1.07
CA GLN A 220 0.83 1.42 1.54
C GLN A 220 1.54 0.40 2.43
N PHE A 221 0.84 -0.34 3.30
CA PHE A 221 1.49 -1.32 4.18
C PHE A 221 1.96 -2.58 3.46
N HIS A 222 1.29 -3.00 2.38
CA HIS A 222 1.66 -4.24 1.70
C HIS A 222 2.83 -4.04 0.73
N VAL A 223 2.93 -2.86 0.10
CA VAL A 223 4.05 -2.49 -0.79
C VAL A 223 5.30 -2.08 0.00
N ALA A 224 5.15 -1.37 1.12
CA ALA A 224 6.30 -0.92 1.93
C ALA A 224 6.97 -2.03 2.75
N PHE A 225 6.26 -3.12 3.09
CA PHE A 225 6.80 -4.20 3.93
C PHE A 225 7.29 -5.44 3.17
N GLY A 226 7.32 -5.43 1.83
CA GLY A 226 7.94 -6.49 1.05
C GLY A 226 7.47 -7.91 1.42
N LEU A 227 6.20 -8.07 1.78
CA LEU A 227 5.60 -9.38 1.99
C LEU A 227 5.21 -9.95 0.61
N SER A 228 6.21 -10.51 -0.06
CA SER A 228 6.07 -11.40 -1.23
C SER A 228 6.41 -12.83 -0.87
#